data_AF-A0A8D8B534-F1
#
_entry.id   AF-A0A8D8B534-F1
#
_cell.length_a   1.000
_cell.length_b   1.000
_cell.length_c   1.000
_cell.angle_alpha   90.00
_cell.angle_beta   90.00
_cell.angle_gamma   90.00
#
_symmetry.space_group_name_H-M   'P 1'
#
loop_
_entity.id
_entity.type
_entity.pdbx_description
1 polymer ?
#
loop_
_entity_poly.entity_id
_entity_poly.type
_entity_poly.pdbx_seq_one_letter_code
_entity_poly.pdbx_strand_id
1 'polypeptide(L)'
;MENSYLNVAHVYSRKAEYFSKKGRYDEAMECHRKTVTNLDLALKISPPSTVILESLQIQKKYHLKQVESLKLKKQQHERYMKALEYQRRRNPEYLAQQMEKLDKYNELQIAIYHNLDDTDTLLESLQKSRLGGQPEPAAGKAPVDELVSLNHALHLLIHKMAQNFDEYATENENLKEKLRLYEKETENQPAVANSLETGRDALEAIEFHSQELPALAPLELPSFDVSGFENN
;
A
#
# COMPACT_ATOMS: atom_id res chain seq x y z
N MET A 1 -8.15 -12.47 -39.50
CA MET A 1 -7.22 -11.86 -38.53
C MET A 1 -6.40 -13.00 -37.95
N GLU A 2 -5.15 -13.11 -38.37
CA GLU A 2 -4.25 -14.21 -38.04
C GLU A 2 -3.90 -14.18 -36.54
N ASN A 3 -4.41 -15.14 -35.77
CA ASN A 3 -3.93 -15.40 -34.42
C ASN A 3 -2.57 -16.11 -34.50
N SER A 4 -1.54 -15.39 -34.94
CA SER A 4 -0.16 -15.87 -34.91
C SER A 4 0.23 -16.24 -33.49
N TYR A 5 0.77 -17.44 -33.28
CA TYR A 5 1.20 -17.94 -31.97
C TYR A 5 2.13 -16.95 -31.23
N LEU A 6 2.92 -16.19 -31.98
CA LEU A 6 3.77 -15.13 -31.43
C LEU A 6 2.96 -13.97 -30.83
N ASN A 7 1.87 -13.55 -31.49
CA ASN A 7 1.00 -12.50 -30.97
C ASN A 7 0.33 -12.96 -29.65
N VAL A 8 -0.17 -14.20 -29.63
CA VAL A 8 -0.74 -14.80 -28.42
C VAL A 8 0.29 -14.86 -27.28
N ALA A 9 1.54 -15.21 -27.58
CA ALA A 9 2.64 -15.22 -26.62
C ALA A 9 2.88 -13.85 -25.98
N HIS A 10 2.91 -12.77 -26.79
CA HIS A 10 3.08 -11.41 -26.30
C HIS A 10 1.88 -10.90 -25.49
N VAL A 11 0.66 -11.28 -25.85
CA VAL A 11 -0.54 -10.97 -25.04
C VAL A 11 -0.42 -11.58 -23.64
N TYR A 12 -0.02 -12.86 -23.54
CA TYR A 12 0.22 -13.49 -22.25
C TYR A 12 1.40 -12.87 -21.48
N SER A 13 2.44 -12.40 -22.17
CA SER A 13 3.55 -11.69 -21.53
C SER A 13 3.07 -10.42 -20.82
N ARG A 14 2.30 -9.58 -21.52
CA ARG A 14 1.73 -8.35 -20.92
C ARG A 14 0.81 -8.67 -19.74
N LYS A 15 0.02 -9.74 -19.85
CA LYS A 15 -0.85 -10.20 -18.77
C LYS A 15 -0.06 -10.68 -17.55
N ALA A 16 1.07 -11.34 -17.76
CA ALA A 16 1.95 -11.79 -16.68
C ALA A 16 2.53 -10.61 -15.89
N GLU A 17 2.99 -9.56 -16.59
CA GLU A 17 3.49 -8.33 -15.96
C GLU A 17 2.41 -7.65 -15.12
N TYR A 18 1.18 -7.57 -15.62
CA TYR A 18 0.04 -7.04 -14.88
C TYR A 18 -0.21 -7.79 -13.57
N PHE A 19 -0.25 -9.13 -13.61
CA PHE A 19 -0.45 -9.93 -12.41
C PHE A 19 0.73 -9.86 -11.44
N SER A 20 1.96 -9.78 -11.95
CA SER A 20 3.15 -9.60 -11.11
C SER A 20 3.09 -8.29 -10.33
N LYS A 21 2.64 -7.18 -10.95
CA LYS A 21 2.50 -5.88 -10.26
C LYS A 21 1.43 -5.90 -9.18
N LYS A 22 0.40 -6.73 -9.35
CA LYS A 22 -0.69 -6.92 -8.36
C LYS A 22 -0.38 -7.94 -7.26
N GLY A 23 0.83 -8.51 -7.22
CA GLY A 23 1.19 -9.56 -6.26
C GLY A 23 0.51 -10.91 -6.52
N ARG A 24 -0.18 -11.08 -7.66
CA ARG A 24 -0.83 -12.34 -8.06
C ARG A 24 0.18 -13.26 -8.76
N TYR A 25 1.18 -13.71 -8.01
CA TYR A 25 2.35 -14.42 -8.56
C TYR A 25 2.00 -15.74 -9.26
N ASP A 26 1.02 -16.50 -8.76
CA ASP A 26 0.63 -17.78 -9.38
C ASP A 26 0.07 -17.59 -10.80
N GLU A 27 -0.78 -16.59 -10.98
CA GLU A 27 -1.37 -16.27 -12.27
C GLU A 27 -0.34 -15.65 -13.23
N ALA A 28 0.61 -14.88 -12.70
CA ALA A 28 1.73 -14.37 -13.49
C ALA A 28 2.62 -15.51 -14.01
N MET A 29 2.95 -16.50 -13.16
CA MET A 29 3.69 -17.69 -13.57
C MET A 29 2.93 -18.51 -14.61
N GLU A 30 1.62 -18.69 -14.44
CA GLU A 30 0.79 -19.38 -15.42
C GLU A 30 0.78 -18.67 -16.78
N CYS A 31 0.71 -17.34 -16.79
CA CYS A 31 0.79 -16.56 -18.02
C CYS A 31 2.14 -16.73 -18.72
N HIS A 32 3.27 -16.69 -18.00
CA HIS A 32 4.58 -16.97 -18.61
C HIS A 32 4.72 -18.41 -19.12
N ARG A 33 4.14 -19.41 -18.45
CA ARG A 33 4.09 -20.80 -18.97
C ARG A 33 3.29 -20.90 -20.27
N LYS A 34 2.16 -20.19 -20.35
CA LYS A 34 1.37 -20.08 -21.59
C LYS A 34 2.15 -19.36 -22.70
N THR A 35 2.91 -18.32 -22.37
CA THR A 35 3.82 -17.65 -23.32
C THR A 35 4.86 -18.63 -23.87
N VAL A 36 5.55 -19.39 -23.01
CA VAL A 36 6.52 -20.42 -23.43
C VAL A 36 5.89 -21.46 -24.37
N THR A 37 4.68 -21.93 -24.05
CA THR A 37 3.95 -22.90 -24.88
C THR A 37 3.66 -22.35 -26.27
N ASN A 38 3.26 -21.08 -26.36
CA ASN A 38 2.99 -20.44 -27.65
C ASN A 38 4.27 -20.13 -28.43
N LEU A 39 5.38 -19.78 -27.76
CA LEU A 39 6.69 -19.65 -28.40
C LEU A 39 7.21 -20.99 -28.95
N ASP A 40 6.93 -22.11 -28.26
CA ASP A 40 7.24 -23.46 -28.76
C ASP A 40 6.43 -23.83 -30.00
N LEU A 41 5.15 -23.42 -30.06
CA LEU A 41 4.34 -23.58 -31.26
C LEU A 41 4.83 -22.69 -32.41
N ALA A 42 5.24 -21.46 -32.12
CA ALA A 42 5.84 -20.55 -33.10
C ALA A 42 7.16 -21.11 -33.67
N LEU A 43 8.01 -21.70 -32.83
CA LEU A 43 9.25 -22.36 -33.25
C LEU A 43 9.01 -23.52 -34.22
N LYS A 44 7.92 -24.27 -34.07
CA LYS A 44 7.58 -25.40 -34.96
C LYS A 44 7.12 -24.98 -36.35
N ILE A 45 6.56 -23.79 -36.48
CA ILE A 45 5.93 -23.29 -37.72
C ILE A 45 6.81 -22.24 -38.42
N SER A 46 7.81 -21.71 -37.71
CA SER A 46 8.69 -20.67 -38.23
C SER A 46 9.58 -21.17 -39.37
N PRO A 47 9.87 -20.33 -40.37
CA PRO A 47 10.83 -20.64 -41.44
C PRO A 47 12.21 -21.00 -40.86
N PRO A 48 13.03 -21.79 -41.56
CA PRO A 48 14.36 -22.22 -41.12
C PRO A 48 15.41 -21.09 -41.23
N SER A 49 15.08 -19.90 -40.72
CA SER A 49 16.02 -18.79 -40.56
C SER A 49 16.68 -18.88 -39.19
N THR A 50 18.01 -18.99 -39.18
CA THR A 50 18.82 -19.07 -37.96
C THR A 50 18.50 -17.94 -36.99
N VAL A 51 18.37 -16.71 -37.50
CA VAL A 51 18.10 -15.51 -36.68
C VAL A 51 16.73 -15.58 -35.99
N ILE A 52 15.70 -16.08 -36.68
CA ILE A 52 14.34 -16.20 -36.12
C ILE A 52 14.32 -17.27 -35.03
N LEU A 53 14.96 -18.42 -35.28
CA LEU A 53 15.04 -19.51 -34.33
C LEU A 53 15.79 -19.10 -33.06
N GLU A 54 16.93 -18.42 -33.20
CA GLU A 54 17.71 -17.91 -32.06
C GLU A 54 16.90 -16.89 -31.24
N SER A 55 16.24 -15.94 -31.90
CA SER A 55 15.41 -14.94 -31.23
C SER A 55 14.29 -15.58 -30.40
N LEU A 56 13.54 -16.52 -30.98
CA LEU A 56 12.47 -17.23 -30.28
C LEU A 56 12.99 -18.09 -29.12
N GLN A 57 14.17 -18.72 -29.27
CA GLN A 57 14.81 -19.47 -28.19
C GLN A 57 15.24 -18.56 -27.03
N ILE A 58 15.78 -17.37 -27.31
CA ILE A 58 16.14 -16.38 -26.29
C ILE A 58 14.89 -15.91 -25.54
N GLN A 59 13.80 -15.59 -26.25
CA GLN A 59 12.54 -15.20 -25.64
C GLN A 59 11.96 -16.30 -24.73
N LYS A 60 12.04 -17.57 -25.17
CA LYS A 60 11.65 -18.72 -24.35
C LYS A 60 12.49 -18.79 -23.07
N LYS A 61 13.82 -18.71 -23.19
CA LYS A 61 14.73 -18.71 -22.03
C LYS A 61 14.43 -17.57 -21.06
N TYR A 62 14.11 -16.38 -21.57
CA TYR A 62 13.70 -15.24 -20.76
C TYR A 62 12.46 -15.57 -19.93
N HIS A 63 11.38 -16.07 -20.55
CA HIS A 63 10.15 -16.38 -19.81
C HIS A 63 10.30 -17.53 -18.81
N LEU A 64 11.17 -18.51 -19.08
CA LEU A 64 11.52 -19.53 -18.09
C LEU A 64 12.23 -18.91 -16.87
N LYS A 65 13.19 -18.01 -17.09
CA LYS A 65 13.85 -17.26 -15.99
C LYS A 65 12.86 -16.38 -15.22
N GLN A 66 11.88 -15.78 -15.89
CA GLN A 66 10.83 -14.98 -15.23
C GLN A 66 9.98 -15.83 -14.28
N VAL A 67 9.64 -17.08 -14.65
CA VAL A 67 8.92 -17.99 -13.76
C VAL A 67 9.72 -18.27 -12.49
N GLU A 68 11.02 -18.55 -12.60
CA GLU A 68 11.88 -18.78 -11.44
C GLU A 68 11.98 -17.53 -10.55
N SER A 69 12.18 -16.35 -11.14
CA SER A 69 12.19 -15.09 -10.38
C SER A 69 10.87 -14.84 -9.64
N LEU A 70 9.73 -15.08 -10.28
CA LEU A 70 8.42 -14.93 -9.66
C LEU A 70 8.18 -15.93 -8.52
N LYS A 71 8.72 -17.15 -8.63
CA LYS A 71 8.65 -18.15 -7.56
C LYS A 71 9.39 -17.69 -6.30
N LEU A 72 10.56 -17.09 -6.45
CA LEU A 72 11.29 -16.48 -5.34
C LEU A 72 10.52 -15.30 -4.74
N LYS A 73 10.00 -14.39 -5.59
CA LYS A 73 9.18 -13.25 -5.13
C LYS A 73 7.94 -13.70 -4.36
N LYS A 74 7.27 -14.76 -4.83
CA LYS A 74 6.13 -15.37 -4.13
C LYS A 74 6.53 -15.85 -2.74
N GLN A 75 7.61 -16.63 -2.64
CA GLN A 75 8.06 -17.16 -1.35
C GLN A 75 8.41 -16.05 -0.36
N GLN A 76 9.09 -15.00 -0.81
CA GLN A 76 9.42 -13.84 0.01
C GLN A 76 8.15 -13.10 0.47
N HIS A 77 7.19 -12.91 -0.43
CA HIS A 77 5.91 -12.28 -0.10
C HIS A 77 5.11 -13.10 0.92
N GLU A 78 5.06 -14.42 0.78
CA GLU A 78 4.37 -15.31 1.74
C GLU A 78 5.01 -15.24 3.13
N ARG A 79 6.36 -15.22 3.20
CA ARG A 79 7.09 -15.06 4.48
C ARG A 79 6.76 -13.70 5.13
N TYR A 80 6.78 -12.63 4.36
CA TYR A 80 6.42 -11.29 4.82
C TYR A 80 4.98 -11.23 5.34
N MET A 81 4.02 -11.75 4.57
CA MET A 81 2.61 -11.78 4.96
C MET A 81 2.40 -12.57 6.26
N LYS A 82 3.09 -13.71 6.42
CA LYS A 82 3.02 -14.52 7.64
C LYS A 82 3.61 -13.78 8.86
N ALA A 83 4.70 -13.03 8.68
CA ALA A 83 5.28 -12.21 9.74
C ALA A 83 4.34 -11.06 10.14
N LEU A 84 3.71 -10.42 9.15
CA LEU A 84 2.72 -9.37 9.38
C LEU A 84 1.49 -9.91 10.12
N GLU A 85 0.99 -11.08 9.72
CA GLU A 85 -0.10 -11.78 10.43
C GLU A 85 0.29 -12.16 11.86
N TYR A 86 1.51 -12.63 12.08
CA TYR A 86 2.02 -12.91 13.42
C TYR A 86 2.04 -11.65 14.29
N GLN A 87 2.50 -10.52 13.75
CA GLN A 87 2.46 -9.25 14.46
C GLN A 87 1.03 -8.80 14.78
N ARG A 88 0.09 -8.94 13.83
CA ARG A 88 -1.34 -8.67 14.07
C ARG A 88 -1.92 -9.56 15.16
N ARG A 89 -1.55 -10.85 15.18
CA ARG A 89 -1.99 -11.82 16.20
C ARG A 89 -1.29 -11.68 17.54
N ARG A 90 -0.11 -11.07 17.59
CA ARG A 90 0.63 -10.79 18.85
C ARG A 90 0.11 -9.55 19.57
N ASN A 91 -0.44 -8.58 18.84
CA ASN A 91 -1.07 -7.36 19.39
C ASN A 91 -2.55 -7.17 18.94
N PRO A 92 -3.43 -8.18 19.10
CA PRO A 92 -4.85 -8.04 18.75
C PRO A 92 -5.55 -7.06 19.68
N GLU A 93 -5.11 -6.99 20.93
CA GLU A 93 -5.62 -6.10 21.97
C GLU A 93 -5.30 -4.62 21.68
N TYR A 94 -4.13 -4.33 21.10
CA TYR A 94 -3.80 -2.99 20.65
C TYR A 94 -4.69 -2.54 19.49
N LEU A 95 -4.95 -3.43 18.52
CA LEU A 95 -5.84 -3.12 17.40
C LEU A 95 -7.29 -2.95 17.86
N ALA A 96 -7.76 -3.80 18.78
CA ALA A 96 -9.08 -3.69 19.39
C ALA A 96 -9.21 -2.39 20.19
N GLN A 97 -8.20 -2.00 20.99
CA GLN A 97 -8.18 -0.73 21.71
C GLN A 97 -8.19 0.47 20.75
N GLN A 98 -7.47 0.41 19.62
CA GLN A 98 -7.50 1.49 18.63
C GLN A 98 -8.85 1.59 17.92
N MET A 99 -9.49 0.45 17.62
CA MET A 99 -10.85 0.44 17.07
C MET A 99 -11.87 1.00 18.08
N GLU A 100 -11.78 0.61 19.35
CA GLU A 100 -12.66 1.12 20.41
C GLU A 100 -12.47 2.63 20.63
N LYS A 101 -11.23 3.15 20.57
CA LYS A 101 -10.95 4.59 20.61
C LYS A 101 -11.58 5.32 19.42
N LEU A 102 -11.53 4.74 18.22
CA LEU A 102 -12.14 5.31 17.01
C LEU A 102 -13.67 5.32 17.09
N ASP A 103 -14.28 4.26 17.61
CA ASP A 103 -15.72 4.17 17.80
C ASP A 103 -16.21 5.19 18.83
N LYS A 104 -15.51 5.36 19.94
CA LYS A 104 -15.80 6.41 20.95
C LYS A 104 -15.71 7.83 20.37
N TYR A 105 -14.80 8.08 19.42
CA TYR A 105 -14.70 9.36 18.72
C TYR A 105 -15.91 9.58 17.79
N ASN A 106 -16.25 8.56 17.00
CA ASN A 106 -17.41 8.62 16.11
C ASN A 106 -18.71 8.85 16.89
N GLU A 107 -18.89 8.16 18.03
CA GLU A 107 -20.04 8.36 18.92
C GLU A 107 -20.10 9.79 19.48
N LEU A 108 -18.95 10.34 19.92
CA LEU A 108 -18.89 11.71 20.43
C LEU A 108 -19.22 12.73 19.32
N GLN A 109 -18.68 12.53 18.11
CA GLN A 109 -18.94 13.38 16.96
C GLN A 109 -20.43 13.34 16.57
N ILE A 110 -21.03 12.16 16.53
CA ILE A 110 -22.47 11.98 16.26
C ILE A 110 -23.30 12.70 17.34
N ALA A 111 -22.95 12.56 18.61
CA ALA A 111 -23.66 13.23 19.71
C ALA A 111 -23.59 14.76 19.63
N ILE A 112 -22.45 15.32 19.22
CA ILE A 112 -22.31 16.77 19.00
C ILE A 112 -23.21 17.23 17.85
N TYR A 113 -23.18 16.54 16.71
CA TYR A 113 -24.03 16.91 15.58
C TYR A 113 -25.52 16.77 15.89
N HIS A 114 -25.92 15.71 16.59
CA HIS A 114 -27.31 15.53 17.01
C HIS A 114 -27.77 16.65 17.94
N ASN A 115 -26.94 17.04 18.91
CA ASN A 115 -27.28 18.14 19.82
C ASN A 115 -27.41 19.50 19.10
N LEU A 116 -26.58 19.75 18.09
CA LEU A 116 -26.68 20.94 17.24
C LEU A 116 -27.96 20.91 16.40
N ASP A 117 -28.30 19.78 15.79
CA ASP A 117 -29.52 19.60 14.98
C ASP A 117 -30.80 19.73 15.82
N ASP A 118 -30.80 19.19 17.05
CA ASP A 118 -31.89 19.38 18.02
C ASP A 118 -32.06 20.87 18.40
N THR A 119 -30.93 21.57 18.57
CA THR A 119 -30.93 23.01 18.89
C THR A 119 -31.50 23.82 17.73
N ASP A 120 -31.07 23.56 16.49
CA ASP A 120 -31.55 24.24 15.30
C ASP A 120 -33.04 23.95 15.05
N THR A 121 -33.47 22.71 15.22
CA THR A 121 -34.89 22.30 15.10
C THR A 121 -35.77 23.03 16.10
N LEU A 122 -35.32 23.15 17.36
CA LEU A 122 -36.03 23.89 18.40
C LEU A 122 -36.12 25.39 18.06
N LEU A 123 -35.01 25.99 17.62
CA LEU A 123 -34.96 27.40 17.21
C LEU A 123 -35.87 27.69 16.01
N GLU A 124 -35.91 26.80 15.02
CA GLU A 124 -36.86 26.89 13.90
C GLU A 124 -38.32 26.82 14.36
N SER A 125 -38.62 25.94 15.31
CA SER A 125 -39.99 25.80 15.84
C SER A 125 -40.43 27.07 16.58
N LEU A 126 -39.53 27.69 17.35
CA LEU A 126 -39.74 28.96 18.03
C LEU A 126 -39.91 30.12 17.03
N GLN A 127 -39.11 30.14 15.96
CA GLN A 127 -39.22 31.16 14.92
C GLN A 127 -40.54 31.06 14.16
N LYS A 128 -41.00 29.84 13.83
CA LYS A 128 -42.30 29.58 13.17
C LYS A 128 -43.47 29.96 14.08
N SER A 129 -43.38 29.64 15.37
CA SER A 129 -44.38 30.03 16.39
C SER A 129 -44.51 31.55 16.50
N ARG A 130 -43.38 32.28 16.50
CA ARG A 130 -43.35 33.75 16.59
C ARG A 130 -43.92 34.45 15.34
N LEU A 131 -43.73 33.86 14.16
CA LEU A 131 -44.22 34.41 12.89
C LEU A 131 -45.68 34.02 12.57
N GLY A 132 -46.19 32.94 13.19
CA GLY A 132 -47.49 32.34 12.89
C GLY A 132 -48.71 32.88 13.67
N GLY A 133 -48.52 33.82 14.60
CA GLY A 133 -49.63 34.51 15.27
C GLY A 133 -50.54 33.63 16.14
N GLN A 134 -50.11 32.44 16.58
CA GLN A 134 -50.87 31.62 17.54
C GLN A 134 -50.74 32.19 18.96
N PRO A 135 -51.82 32.15 19.77
CA PRO A 135 -51.80 32.66 21.13
C PRO A 135 -50.87 31.81 21.99
N GLU A 136 -50.01 32.46 22.76
CA GLU A 136 -49.15 31.81 23.75
C GLU A 136 -49.95 30.82 24.61
N PRO A 137 -49.63 29.52 24.61
CA PRO A 137 -49.79 28.75 25.82
C PRO A 137 -48.71 29.23 26.80
N ALA A 138 -48.95 29.13 28.10
CA ALA A 138 -48.09 29.58 29.20
C ALA A 138 -46.73 28.83 29.32
N ALA A 139 -46.04 28.65 28.20
CA ALA A 139 -44.96 27.72 27.97
C ALA A 139 -43.66 28.40 27.57
N GLY A 140 -43.51 29.73 27.68
CA GLY A 140 -42.24 30.41 27.37
C GLY A 140 -41.04 29.95 28.21
N LYS A 141 -41.27 29.24 29.33
CA LYS A 141 -40.21 28.60 30.13
C LYS A 141 -39.77 27.24 29.59
N ALA A 142 -40.69 26.43 29.05
CA ALA A 142 -40.37 25.07 28.60
C ALA A 142 -39.32 24.97 27.47
N PRO A 143 -39.41 25.74 26.36
CA PRO A 143 -38.40 25.68 25.31
C PRO A 143 -37.10 26.37 25.71
N VAL A 144 -37.15 27.32 26.66
CA VAL A 144 -35.94 27.92 27.23
C VAL A 144 -35.23 26.92 28.13
N ASP A 145 -35.95 26.17 28.96
CA ASP A 145 -35.41 25.10 29.80
C ASP A 145 -34.82 23.95 28.95
N GLU A 146 -35.47 23.60 27.83
CA GLU A 146 -34.95 22.64 26.85
C GLU A 146 -33.66 23.16 26.17
N LEU A 147 -33.62 24.44 25.78
CA LEU A 147 -32.42 25.05 25.21
C LEU A 147 -31.26 25.11 26.24
N VAL A 148 -31.57 25.40 27.50
CA VAL A 148 -30.59 25.35 28.61
C VAL A 148 -30.06 23.93 28.80
N SER A 149 -30.93 22.91 28.71
CA SER A 149 -30.54 21.51 28.80
C SER A 149 -29.65 21.06 27.63
N LEU A 150 -30.03 21.40 26.39
CA LEU A 150 -29.25 21.10 25.19
C LEU A 150 -27.88 21.79 25.23
N ASN A 151 -27.83 23.04 25.68
CA ASN A 151 -26.57 23.78 25.82
C ASN A 151 -25.68 23.18 26.92
N HIS A 152 -26.26 22.78 28.06
CA HIS A 152 -25.51 22.04 29.09
C HIS A 152 -24.93 20.73 28.54
N ALA A 153 -25.71 19.98 27.76
CA ALA A 153 -25.23 18.78 27.08
C ALA A 153 -24.10 19.08 26.10
N LEU A 154 -24.20 20.16 25.30
CA LEU A 154 -23.13 20.59 24.40
C LEU A 154 -21.84 20.93 25.15
N HIS A 155 -21.94 21.64 26.28
CA HIS A 155 -20.79 21.94 27.13
C HIS A 155 -20.09 20.67 27.65
N LEU A 156 -20.84 19.65 28.05
CA LEU A 156 -20.28 18.37 28.47
C LEU A 156 -19.59 17.63 27.31
N LEU A 157 -20.17 17.67 26.11
CA LEU A 157 -19.58 17.06 24.91
C LEU A 157 -18.29 17.78 24.48
N ILE A 158 -18.27 19.11 24.53
CA ILE A 158 -17.06 19.93 24.26
C ILE A 158 -15.98 19.65 25.30
N HIS A 159 -16.34 19.56 26.58
CA HIS A 159 -15.38 19.20 27.63
C HIS A 159 -14.77 17.81 27.38
N LYS A 160 -15.60 16.82 27.02
CA LYS A 160 -15.14 15.48 26.65
C LYS A 160 -14.23 15.49 25.42
N MET A 161 -14.51 16.34 24.44
CA MET A 161 -13.66 16.53 23.27
C MET A 161 -12.29 17.14 23.64
N ALA A 162 -12.27 18.15 24.53
CA ALA A 162 -11.03 18.75 25.02
C ALA A 162 -10.18 17.75 25.80
N GLN A 163 -10.80 16.94 26.67
CA GLN A 163 -10.12 15.88 27.39
C GLN A 163 -9.49 14.85 26.45
N ASN A 164 -10.24 14.40 25.43
CA ASN A 164 -9.70 13.49 24.42
C ASN A 164 -8.49 14.11 23.68
N PHE A 165 -8.55 15.40 23.36
CA PHE A 165 -7.43 16.11 22.71
C PHE A 165 -6.16 16.10 23.59
N ASP A 166 -6.29 16.38 24.89
CA ASP A 166 -5.17 16.35 25.84
C ASP A 166 -4.60 14.93 25.99
N GLU A 167 -5.47 13.91 26.05
CA GLU A 167 -5.05 12.50 26.05
C GLU A 167 -4.25 12.15 24.79
N TYR A 168 -4.67 12.61 23.60
CA TYR A 168 -3.90 12.39 22.37
C TYR A 168 -2.59 13.17 22.31
N ALA A 169 -2.54 14.37 22.87
CA ALA A 169 -1.31 15.14 22.95
C ALA A 169 -0.26 14.41 23.79
N THR A 170 -0.66 13.88 24.95
CA THR A 170 0.22 13.10 25.82
C THR A 170 0.62 11.75 25.21
N GLU A 171 -0.31 11.03 24.57
CA GLU A 171 0.01 9.77 23.86
C GLU A 171 1.00 10.01 22.71
N ASN A 172 0.84 11.10 21.95
CA ASN A 172 1.77 11.47 20.88
C ASN A 172 3.17 11.78 21.41
N GLU A 173 3.29 12.53 22.51
CA GLU A 173 4.59 12.79 23.13
C GLU A 173 5.26 11.49 23.61
N ASN A 174 4.49 10.58 24.23
CA ASN A 174 4.99 9.28 24.66
C ASN A 174 5.44 8.40 23.48
N LEU A 175 4.69 8.41 22.37
CA LEU A 175 5.07 7.68 21.15
C LEU A 175 6.34 8.26 20.51
N LYS A 176 6.49 9.59 20.45
CA LYS A 176 7.72 10.25 20.00
C LYS A 176 8.91 9.88 20.89
N GLU A 177 8.72 9.84 22.20
CA GLU A 177 9.77 9.43 23.14
C GLU A 177 10.16 7.97 22.95
N LYS A 178 9.20 7.05 22.81
CA LYS A 178 9.47 5.65 22.49
C LYS A 178 10.21 5.48 21.17
N LEU A 179 9.81 6.21 20.12
CA LEU A 179 10.52 6.20 18.84
C LEU A 179 11.98 6.66 19.00
N ARG A 180 12.20 7.76 19.72
CA ARG A 180 13.56 8.26 20.02
C ARG A 180 14.41 7.23 20.77
N LEU A 181 13.83 6.50 21.72
CA LEU A 181 14.52 5.44 22.45
C LEU A 181 14.88 4.27 21.54
N TYR A 182 13.95 3.82 20.70
CA TYR A 182 14.21 2.74 19.73
C TYR A 182 15.26 3.12 18.69
N GLU A 183 15.23 4.35 18.16
CA GLU A 183 16.25 4.87 17.23
C GLU A 183 17.64 4.87 17.88
N LYS A 184 17.72 5.28 19.15
CA LYS A 184 18.97 5.27 19.92
C LYS A 184 19.46 3.86 20.28
N GLU A 185 18.55 2.90 20.49
CA GLU A 185 18.90 1.49 20.70
C GLU A 185 19.39 0.84 19.39
N THR A 186 18.85 1.22 18.23
CA THR A 186 19.34 0.75 16.93
C THR A 186 20.74 1.28 16.59
N GLU A 187 21.10 2.48 17.04
CA GLU A 187 22.47 3.03 16.87
C GLU A 187 23.50 2.39 17.81
N ASN A 188 23.10 1.88 18.98
CA ASN A 188 24.01 1.36 20.01
C ASN A 188 24.18 -0.18 19.99
N GLN A 189 23.54 -0.91 19.09
CA GLN A 189 23.82 -2.34 18.91
C GLN A 189 25.09 -2.52 18.07
N PRO A 190 26.15 -3.17 18.58
CA PRO A 190 27.21 -3.65 17.70
C PRO A 190 26.61 -4.68 16.75
N ALA A 191 27.04 -4.68 15.49
CA ALA A 191 26.62 -5.62 14.47
C ALA A 191 26.87 -7.08 14.90
N VAL A 192 25.94 -7.67 15.65
CA VAL A 192 25.93 -9.09 15.96
C VAL A 192 25.34 -9.78 14.74
N ALA A 193 26.24 -10.34 13.95
CA ALA A 193 25.99 -11.23 12.83
C ALA A 193 25.23 -12.50 13.28
N ASN A 194 23.95 -12.35 13.63
CA ASN A 194 23.02 -13.46 13.79
C ASN A 194 21.88 -13.27 12.79
N SER A 195 22.06 -13.96 11.66
CA SER A 195 21.14 -14.10 10.54
C SER A 195 19.72 -14.43 10.96
N LEU A 196 18.89 -13.41 11.10
CA LEU A 196 17.45 -13.45 10.79
C LEU A 196 17.13 -12.08 10.19
N GLU A 197 17.53 -11.92 8.93
CA GLU A 197 17.28 -10.76 8.07
C GLU A 197 15.79 -10.38 8.16
N THR A 198 15.53 -9.34 8.93
CA THR A 198 14.25 -8.63 8.91
C THR A 198 14.20 -7.88 7.58
N GLY A 199 13.09 -7.99 6.86
CA GLY A 199 12.90 -7.44 5.50
C GLY A 199 13.00 -5.91 5.36
N ARG A 200 13.57 -5.20 6.35
CA ARG A 200 13.98 -3.80 6.27
C ARG A 200 15.34 -3.66 5.57
N ASP A 201 16.33 -4.49 5.94
CA ASP A 201 17.65 -4.52 5.29
C ASP A 201 17.58 -4.96 3.82
N ALA A 202 16.64 -5.84 3.47
CA ALA A 202 16.46 -6.26 2.08
C ALA A 202 15.89 -5.16 1.18
N LEU A 203 15.21 -4.14 1.73
CA LEU A 203 14.76 -2.98 0.96
C LEU A 203 15.86 -1.91 0.87
N GLU A 204 16.63 -1.71 1.94
CA GLU A 204 17.77 -0.79 1.97
C GLU A 204 18.95 -1.30 1.11
N ALA A 205 19.15 -2.62 1.04
CA ALA A 205 20.07 -3.27 0.09
C ALA A 205 19.61 -3.16 -1.38
N ILE A 206 18.32 -2.94 -1.64
CA ILE A 206 17.80 -2.66 -3.00
C ILE A 206 18.00 -1.18 -3.35
N GLU A 207 17.95 -0.26 -2.38
CA GLU A 207 18.26 1.16 -2.60
C GLU A 207 19.77 1.46 -2.75
N PHE A 208 20.64 0.53 -2.35
CA PHE A 208 22.09 0.66 -2.47
C PHE A 208 22.70 0.48 -3.88
N HIS A 209 21.88 0.42 -4.94
CA HIS A 209 22.37 0.46 -6.33
C HIS A 209 22.04 1.76 -7.06
N SER A 210 21.68 2.81 -6.32
CA SER A 210 21.59 4.19 -6.86
C SER A 210 22.92 4.94 -6.83
N GLN A 211 23.96 4.38 -6.21
CA GLN A 211 25.31 4.93 -6.33
C GLN A 211 25.82 4.64 -7.75
N GLU A 212 26.27 5.70 -8.43
CA GLU A 212 26.95 5.60 -9.73
C GLU A 212 27.87 4.40 -9.73
N LEU A 213 27.55 3.43 -10.60
CA LEU A 213 28.42 2.29 -10.85
C LEU A 213 29.82 2.84 -11.10
N PRO A 214 30.87 2.29 -10.47
CA PRO A 214 32.24 2.74 -10.73
C PRO A 214 32.45 2.69 -12.24
N ALA A 215 32.93 3.80 -12.82
CA ALA A 215 33.12 3.92 -14.25
C ALA A 215 33.94 2.71 -14.73
N LEU A 216 33.26 1.78 -15.40
CA LEU A 216 33.90 0.59 -15.93
C LEU A 216 35.01 1.07 -16.85
N ALA A 217 36.20 0.49 -16.72
CA ALA A 217 37.28 0.75 -17.66
C ALA A 217 36.72 0.58 -19.09
N PRO A 218 36.92 1.56 -19.99
CA PRO A 218 36.38 1.46 -21.34
C PRO A 218 36.82 0.13 -21.93
N LEU A 219 35.86 -0.65 -22.42
CA LEU A 219 36.15 -1.94 -23.04
C LEU A 219 37.13 -1.68 -24.18
N GLU A 220 38.34 -2.23 -24.07
CA GLU A 220 39.28 -2.24 -25.17
C GLU A 220 38.68 -3.11 -26.28
N LEU A 221 38.19 -2.43 -27.31
CA LEU A 221 37.77 -3.09 -28.54
C LEU A 221 39.00 -3.78 -29.12
N PRO A 222 38.88 -5.04 -29.59
CA PRO A 222 39.95 -5.68 -30.34
C PRO A 222 40.38 -4.74 -31.47
N SER A 223 41.69 -4.52 -31.60
CA SER A 223 42.23 -3.79 -32.75
C SER A 223 41.98 -4.62 -34.01
N PHE A 224 40.93 -4.27 -34.75
CA PHE A 224 40.68 -4.85 -36.06
C PHE A 224 41.73 -4.27 -37.01
N ASP A 225 42.68 -5.10 -37.42
CA ASP A 225 43.63 -4.73 -38.45
C ASP A 225 42.92 -4.76 -39.82
N VAL A 226 42.40 -3.61 -40.22
CA VAL A 226 41.74 -3.40 -41.51
C VAL A 226 42.73 -3.18 -42.66
N SER A 227 44.05 -3.28 -42.41
CA SER A 227 45.07 -3.18 -43.47
C SER A 227 45.01 -4.31 -44.51
N GLY A 228 44.23 -5.37 -44.26
CA GLY A 228 43.93 -6.43 -45.22
C GLY A 228 42.75 -6.15 -46.17
N PHE A 229 42.03 -5.02 -46.01
CA PHE A 229 40.86 -4.69 -46.84
C PHE A 229 41.06 -3.54 -47.84
N GLU A 230 42.24 -2.92 -47.88
CA GLU A 230 42.60 -1.96 -48.93
C GLU A 230 43.71 -2.51 -49.84
N ASN A 231 43.30 -3.39 -50.77
CA ASN A 231 43.69 -3.39 -52.19
C ASN A 231 43.34 -4.74 -52.83
N ASN A 232 42.46 -4.67 -53.84
CA ASN A 232 42.23 -5.64 -54.92
C ASN A 232 42.24 -7.14 -54.59
#